data_AF-A0A2V8LCW8-F1
#
_entry.id   AF-A0A2V8LCW8-F1
#
_cell.length_a   1.000
_cell.length_b   1.000
_cell.length_c   1.000
_cell.angle_alpha   90.00
_cell.angle_beta   90.00
_cell.angle_gamma   90.00
#
_symmetry.space_group_name_H-M   'P 1'
#
loop_
_entity.id
_entity.type
_entity.pdbx_description
1 polymer ?
#
loop_
_entity_poly.entity_id
_entity_poly.type
_entity_poly.pdbx_seq_one_letter_code
_entity_poly.pdbx_strand_id
1 'polypeptide(L)'
;MISRSIKALLALALVFSVSFLLPMRSKACGPFFTDAIFIFTKHPDFPLERFAAGKLGVVSPTWARSYLVVAYRTLSDAPLSDSEAKAVKSLWDDRLNLDDHYDDSGSKKWIEARKQVPGATPITEVQIYRNREKPHEYEEFLNCQDGAFRAASATLDERIKKFGADSNQVHDWLAAQDTVFANCHEGNRIPGTTTDRDLLVRADRAYQIAAANFYATNYEQAKDQFDAIAKDKASPYRIVSPYLAARAALRKGSFAEKEEDARPALSDAENRLNAILKDNSLKAAHHDATRLLNLTRVRLHPEEKLHDLAHEIVKRDSSADFRQAVWDYTVLMDKYLEVEDEAAKKKPLPSSLSSDDLTDWIITIEDDAGNHEAHAVDRWDKTKSPAWFVAALTTANGKQANFEALLSAAANVDHSSPAFPTVAFHRARLLREANRADDARALLDKVLAGDRAQMPASAVNSFLSVRMRLARNLQEFLVNAQRMPAAFSDDNDGREIPEDQKEAAQTTGGNKDFFDLDAANIFNKAMPVAVMKDAAISKTLAPNLRRDVAQASFLRAALLDDRATAIAAAP
;
A
#
# COMPACT_ATOMS: atom_id res chain seq x y z
N MET A 1 47.44 54.47 22.33
CA MET A 1 46.12 53.95 22.78
C MET A 1 45.20 53.48 21.64
N ILE A 2 45.46 53.79 20.37
CA ILE A 2 44.56 53.48 19.23
C ILE A 2 44.73 52.03 18.69
N SER A 3 45.84 51.35 18.99
CA SER A 3 46.19 50.03 18.43
C SER A 3 45.44 48.83 19.05
N ARG A 4 45.06 48.89 20.33
CA ARG A 4 44.39 47.76 21.02
C ARG A 4 42.90 47.67 20.69
N SER A 5 42.21 48.80 20.57
CA SER A 5 40.77 48.84 20.29
C SER A 5 40.43 48.39 18.86
N ILE A 6 41.30 48.71 17.89
CA ILE A 6 41.10 48.29 16.49
C ILE A 6 41.32 46.78 16.33
N LYS A 7 42.29 46.19 17.03
CA LYS A 7 42.50 44.73 17.03
C LYS A 7 41.35 43.97 17.71
N ALA A 8 40.76 44.54 18.76
CA ALA A 8 39.58 43.96 19.42
C ALA A 8 38.34 44.01 18.51
N LEU A 9 38.12 45.11 17.79
CA LEU A 9 37.03 45.27 16.82
C LEU A 9 37.18 44.34 15.61
N LEU A 10 38.40 44.17 15.09
CA LEU A 10 38.67 43.22 14.00
C LEU A 10 38.49 41.77 14.44
N ALA A 11 38.90 41.41 15.66
CA ALA A 11 38.67 40.08 16.20
C ALA A 11 37.17 39.80 16.42
N LEU A 12 36.40 40.79 16.90
CA LEU A 12 34.96 40.64 17.06
C LEU A 12 34.23 40.50 15.73
N ALA A 13 34.63 41.27 14.71
CA ALA A 13 34.08 41.18 13.36
C ALA A 13 34.39 39.83 12.70
N LEU A 14 35.59 39.28 12.91
CA LEU A 14 35.99 37.97 12.40
C LEU A 14 35.23 36.82 13.10
N VAL A 15 34.99 36.93 14.40
CA VAL A 15 34.20 35.93 15.14
C VAL A 15 32.73 36.00 14.71
N PHE A 16 32.16 37.20 14.51
CA PHE A 16 30.80 37.34 13.99
C PHE A 16 30.67 36.82 12.55
N SER A 17 31.66 37.06 11.67
CA SER A 17 31.63 36.55 10.30
C SER A 17 31.79 35.03 10.23
N VAL A 18 32.60 34.44 11.12
CA VAL A 18 32.77 32.97 11.20
C VAL A 18 31.53 32.31 11.81
N SER A 19 30.84 32.97 12.76
CA SER A 19 29.56 32.48 13.30
C SER A 19 28.40 32.52 12.29
N PHE A 20 28.43 33.41 11.29
CA PHE A 20 27.48 33.43 10.17
C PHE A 20 27.85 32.47 9.02
N LEU A 21 29.11 31.98 8.98
CA LEU A 21 29.59 31.00 8.00
C LEU A 21 29.59 29.55 8.51
N LEU A 22 29.33 29.35 9.81
CA LEU A 22 29.02 28.02 10.33
C LEU A 22 27.63 27.62 9.79
N PRO A 23 27.52 26.54 8.99
CA PRO A 23 26.23 26.09 8.49
C PRO A 23 25.33 25.84 9.70
N MET A 24 24.25 26.62 9.81
CA MET A 24 23.18 26.32 10.77
C MET A 24 22.76 24.89 10.48
N ARG A 25 23.01 24.00 11.46
CA ARG A 25 22.70 22.56 11.45
C ARG A 25 22.08 22.11 10.13
N SER A 26 22.94 21.70 9.19
CA SER A 26 22.50 20.93 8.04
C SER A 26 21.73 19.72 8.59
N LYS A 27 20.40 19.79 8.57
CA LYS A 27 19.59 18.58 8.71
C LYS A 27 20.02 17.71 7.53
N ALA A 28 20.59 16.55 7.85
CA ALA A 28 21.13 15.63 6.86
C ALA A 28 20.05 14.93 6.02
N CYS A 29 18.78 15.26 6.25
CA CYS A 29 17.68 14.96 5.35
C CYS A 29 17.36 16.25 4.59
N GLY A 30 17.30 16.14 3.26
CA GLY A 30 17.06 17.25 2.34
C GLY A 30 15.79 18.05 2.68
N PRO A 31 15.52 19.16 1.98
CA PRO A 31 14.28 19.89 2.20
C PRO A 31 13.09 18.99 1.87
N PHE A 32 12.32 18.64 2.90
CA PHE A 32 11.02 18.00 2.77
C PHE A 32 10.06 19.05 2.21
N PHE A 33 9.55 18.83 1.01
CA PHE A 33 8.64 19.75 0.35
C PHE A 33 7.26 19.12 0.30
N THR A 34 6.28 19.79 0.88
CA THR A 34 4.87 19.49 0.65
C THR A 34 4.58 19.66 -0.85
N ASP A 35 4.14 18.58 -1.48
CA ASP A 35 3.70 18.56 -2.87
C ASP A 35 2.19 18.72 -2.97
N ALA A 36 1.76 19.55 -3.92
CA ALA A 36 0.34 19.67 -4.29
C ALA A 36 -0.03 18.52 -5.23
N ILE A 37 -0.75 17.52 -4.72
CA ILE A 37 -1.19 16.38 -5.51
C ILE A 37 -2.51 16.73 -6.19
N PHE A 38 -2.49 16.92 -7.52
CA PHE A 38 -3.70 17.25 -8.29
C PHE A 38 -4.45 16.02 -8.76
N ILE A 39 -3.73 14.94 -9.08
CA ILE A 39 -4.26 13.66 -9.53
C ILE A 39 -3.42 12.59 -8.84
N PHE A 40 -4.05 11.76 -8.02
CA PHE A 40 -3.36 10.64 -7.39
C PHE A 40 -2.98 9.58 -8.43
N THR A 41 -1.71 9.21 -8.46
CA THR A 41 -1.16 8.24 -9.40
C THR A 41 -1.02 6.85 -8.79
N LYS A 42 -1.02 6.69 -7.47
CA LYS A 42 -0.83 5.40 -6.79
C LYS A 42 -2.11 4.79 -6.23
N HIS A 43 -3.10 5.61 -5.93
CA HIS A 43 -4.35 5.22 -5.30
C HIS A 43 -5.48 6.20 -5.67
N PRO A 44 -6.77 5.89 -5.40
CA PRO A 44 -7.87 6.84 -5.56
C PRO A 44 -7.87 7.94 -4.48
N ASP A 45 -8.66 9.00 -4.69
CA ASP A 45 -8.80 10.09 -3.72
C ASP A 45 -9.25 9.62 -2.33
N PHE A 46 -8.67 10.24 -1.29
CA PHE A 46 -9.17 10.15 0.08
C PHE A 46 -10.51 10.89 0.26
N PRO A 47 -11.37 10.46 1.21
CA PRO A 47 -11.25 9.26 2.04
C PRO A 47 -11.58 7.98 1.25
N LEU A 48 -10.77 6.93 1.44
CA LEU A 48 -10.79 5.70 0.62
C LEU A 48 -12.09 4.91 0.73
N GLU A 49 -12.89 5.12 1.79
CA GLU A 49 -14.21 4.52 1.98
C GLU A 49 -15.17 4.83 0.84
N ARG A 50 -15.05 6.03 0.22
CA ARG A 50 -15.87 6.40 -0.93
C ARG A 50 -15.59 5.48 -2.11
N PHE A 51 -14.32 5.18 -2.34
CA PHE A 51 -13.89 4.29 -3.40
C PHE A 51 -14.29 2.84 -3.10
N ALA A 52 -14.11 2.36 -1.86
CA ALA A 52 -14.58 1.04 -1.42
C ALA A 52 -16.10 0.87 -1.60
N ALA A 53 -16.87 1.95 -1.45
CA ALA A 53 -18.31 1.99 -1.70
C ALA A 53 -18.70 2.14 -3.19
N GLY A 54 -17.74 2.02 -4.12
CA GLY A 54 -17.98 2.03 -5.57
C GLY A 54 -18.01 3.42 -6.23
N LYS A 55 -17.58 4.49 -5.54
CA LYS A 55 -17.42 5.82 -6.14
C LYS A 55 -16.03 5.95 -6.79
N LEU A 56 -15.87 5.43 -8.00
CA LEU A 56 -14.54 5.20 -8.60
C LEU A 56 -13.78 6.45 -9.08
N GLY A 57 -14.46 7.50 -9.57
CA GLY A 57 -13.78 8.58 -10.29
C GLY A 57 -13.20 8.09 -11.62
N VAL A 58 -12.06 8.65 -12.05
CA VAL A 58 -11.32 8.20 -13.25
C VAL A 58 -10.33 7.12 -12.83
N VAL A 59 -10.56 5.88 -13.25
CA VAL A 59 -9.69 4.74 -12.93
C VAL A 59 -8.35 4.88 -13.66
N SER A 60 -7.23 4.82 -12.92
CA SER A 60 -5.88 4.91 -13.48
C SER A 60 -5.22 3.53 -13.63
N PRO A 61 -4.53 3.25 -14.75
CA PRO A 61 -3.64 2.10 -14.91
C PRO A 61 -2.54 1.97 -13.86
N THR A 62 -2.13 3.09 -13.27
CA THR A 62 -0.96 3.18 -12.38
C THR A 62 -1.27 2.88 -10.91
N TRP A 63 -2.55 2.70 -10.58
CA TRP A 63 -2.96 2.44 -9.20
C TRP A 63 -2.53 1.04 -8.75
N ALA A 64 -2.21 0.92 -7.46
CA ALA A 64 -1.93 -0.39 -6.89
C ALA A 64 -3.10 -1.37 -7.12
N ARG A 65 -2.76 -2.62 -7.45
CA ARG A 65 -3.72 -3.66 -7.89
C ARG A 65 -4.89 -3.89 -6.95
N SER A 66 -4.73 -3.65 -5.65
CA SER A 66 -5.82 -3.74 -4.67
C SER A 66 -6.96 -2.75 -4.94
N TYR A 67 -6.68 -1.58 -5.52
CA TYR A 67 -7.71 -0.63 -5.96
C TYR A 67 -8.33 -1.07 -7.28
N LEU A 68 -7.53 -1.63 -8.20
CA LEU A 68 -8.00 -2.19 -9.46
C LEU A 68 -8.97 -3.36 -9.26
N VAL A 69 -8.76 -4.21 -8.24
CA VAL A 69 -9.72 -5.25 -7.83
C VAL A 69 -11.10 -4.65 -7.49
N VAL A 70 -11.13 -3.55 -6.72
CA VAL A 70 -12.40 -2.89 -6.34
C VAL A 70 -13.04 -2.20 -7.54
N ALA A 71 -12.24 -1.57 -8.41
CA ALA A 71 -12.72 -0.99 -9.66
C ALA A 71 -13.36 -2.06 -10.55
N TYR A 72 -12.68 -3.19 -10.77
CA TYR A 72 -13.19 -4.31 -11.54
C TYR A 72 -14.51 -4.84 -10.97
N ARG A 73 -14.57 -5.10 -9.66
CA ARG A 73 -15.79 -5.57 -8.97
C ARG A 73 -16.97 -4.64 -9.19
N THR A 74 -16.74 -3.36 -9.01
CA THR A 74 -17.77 -2.32 -9.21
C THR A 74 -18.21 -2.22 -10.67
N LEU A 75 -17.28 -2.29 -11.63
CA LEU A 75 -17.56 -2.20 -13.06
C LEU A 75 -18.20 -3.46 -13.64
N SER A 76 -17.99 -4.61 -13.01
CA SER A 76 -18.56 -5.91 -13.40
C SER A 76 -19.90 -6.21 -12.69
N ASP A 77 -20.60 -5.18 -12.23
CA ASP A 77 -21.88 -5.27 -11.52
C ASP A 77 -21.81 -6.21 -10.30
N ALA A 78 -20.70 -6.22 -9.58
CA ALA A 78 -20.54 -6.98 -8.34
C ALA A 78 -19.83 -6.11 -7.28
N PRO A 79 -20.44 -4.96 -6.90
CA PRO A 79 -19.85 -4.06 -5.91
C PRO A 79 -19.63 -4.79 -4.58
N LEU A 80 -18.68 -4.29 -3.80
CA LEU A 80 -18.37 -4.87 -2.49
C LEU A 80 -19.55 -4.73 -1.53
N SER A 81 -19.77 -5.75 -0.71
CA SER A 81 -20.65 -5.62 0.46
C SER A 81 -20.00 -4.75 1.55
N ASP A 82 -20.78 -4.30 2.54
CA ASP A 82 -20.27 -3.49 3.65
C ASP A 82 -19.11 -4.18 4.40
N SER A 83 -19.15 -5.50 4.53
CA SER A 83 -18.07 -6.28 5.15
C SER A 83 -16.83 -6.35 4.27
N GLU A 84 -17.00 -6.55 2.96
CA GLU A 84 -15.90 -6.56 1.99
C GLU A 84 -15.24 -5.19 1.88
N ALA A 85 -16.03 -4.11 1.87
CA ALA A 85 -15.54 -2.73 1.84
C ALA A 85 -14.71 -2.39 3.09
N LYS A 86 -15.17 -2.81 4.28
CA LYS A 86 -14.38 -2.66 5.52
C LYS A 86 -13.10 -3.49 5.50
N ALA A 87 -13.17 -4.72 4.99
CA ALA A 87 -12.04 -5.62 4.89
C ALA A 87 -10.94 -5.07 3.95
N VAL A 88 -11.32 -4.53 2.79
CA VAL A 88 -10.37 -3.92 1.85
C VAL A 88 -9.86 -2.56 2.34
N LYS A 89 -10.68 -1.79 3.08
CA LYS A 89 -10.22 -0.55 3.71
C LYS A 89 -9.12 -0.83 4.74
N SER A 90 -9.33 -1.84 5.61
CA SER A 90 -8.30 -2.30 6.55
C SER A 90 -7.04 -2.80 5.84
N LEU A 91 -7.16 -3.46 4.68
CA LEU A 91 -6.00 -3.81 3.84
C LEU A 91 -5.20 -2.57 3.43
N TRP A 92 -5.89 -1.51 3.00
CA TRP A 92 -5.23 -0.28 2.55
C TRP A 92 -4.61 0.50 3.70
N ASP A 93 -5.26 0.58 4.85
CA ASP A 93 -4.70 1.21 6.05
C ASP A 93 -3.37 0.56 6.44
N ASP A 94 -3.31 -0.78 6.43
CA ASP A 94 -2.09 -1.54 6.72
C ASP A 94 -0.98 -1.29 5.69
N ARG A 95 -1.33 -1.22 4.40
CA ARG A 95 -0.35 -1.00 3.31
C ARG A 95 0.19 0.43 3.28
N LEU A 96 -0.67 1.39 3.58
CA LEU A 96 -0.31 2.80 3.65
C LEU A 96 0.30 3.16 5.01
N ASN A 97 0.33 2.23 5.97
CA ASN A 97 0.77 2.46 7.35
C ASN A 97 0.05 3.69 7.96
N LEU A 98 -1.26 3.81 7.71
CA LEU A 98 -2.08 4.89 8.28
C LEU A 98 -2.38 4.64 9.78
N ASP A 99 -2.26 3.38 10.19
CA ASP A 99 -2.24 3.01 11.60
C ASP A 99 -0.79 2.84 12.05
N ASP A 100 -0.24 3.84 12.75
CA ASP A 100 1.07 3.77 13.46
C ASP A 100 1.11 2.74 14.61
N HIS A 101 0.12 1.85 14.65
CA HIS A 101 -0.05 0.83 15.65
C HIS A 101 0.00 -0.52 14.95
N TYR A 102 1.21 -1.06 14.84
CA TYR A 102 1.35 -2.51 14.85
C TYR A 102 0.53 -3.03 16.04
N ASP A 103 -0.36 -4.01 15.82
CA ASP A 103 -1.12 -4.63 16.90
C ASP A 103 -0.16 -5.47 17.77
N ASP A 104 0.67 -4.78 18.54
CA ASP A 104 1.53 -5.32 19.59
C ASP A 104 0.73 -5.64 20.85
N SER A 105 -0.61 -5.62 20.77
CA SER A 105 -1.48 -5.77 21.93
C SER A 105 -1.22 -7.09 22.66
N GLY A 106 -0.85 -8.16 21.96
CA GLY A 106 -0.45 -9.42 22.56
C GLY A 106 0.82 -9.31 23.37
N SER A 107 1.88 -8.70 22.82
CA SER A 107 3.14 -8.52 23.55
C SER A 107 2.94 -7.63 24.80
N LYS A 108 2.18 -6.54 24.67
CA LYS A 108 1.78 -5.69 25.80
C LYS A 108 0.95 -6.44 26.84
N LYS A 109 -0.04 -7.24 26.41
CA LYS A 109 -0.84 -8.10 27.28
C LYS A 109 0.01 -9.14 28.00
N TRP A 110 1.01 -9.71 27.32
CA TRP A 110 1.96 -10.64 27.93
C TRP A 110 2.82 -9.97 29.00
N ILE A 111 3.35 -8.78 28.72
CA ILE A 111 4.10 -7.97 29.69
C ILE A 111 3.24 -7.69 30.93
N GLU A 112 1.96 -7.37 30.75
CA GLU A 112 1.03 -7.15 31.85
C GLU A 112 0.71 -8.44 32.62
N ALA A 113 0.44 -9.55 31.92
CA ALA A 113 0.11 -10.83 32.55
C ALA A 113 1.21 -11.32 33.49
N ARG A 114 2.49 -11.11 33.13
CA ARG A 114 3.66 -11.49 33.95
C ARG A 114 3.67 -10.82 35.32
N LYS A 115 3.09 -9.63 35.47
CA LYS A 115 3.06 -8.88 36.75
C LYS A 115 2.26 -9.59 37.84
N GLN A 116 1.42 -10.55 37.48
CA GLN A 116 0.67 -11.35 38.44
C GLN A 116 1.56 -12.32 39.22
N VAL A 117 2.75 -12.65 38.71
CA VAL A 117 3.71 -13.56 39.37
C VAL A 117 4.65 -12.73 40.24
N PRO A 118 4.64 -12.89 41.58
CA PRO A 118 5.55 -12.17 42.47
C PRO A 118 7.02 -12.41 42.06
N GLY A 119 7.88 -11.39 42.13
CA GLY A 119 9.30 -11.56 41.84
C GLY A 119 9.65 -11.78 40.35
N ALA A 120 8.69 -11.76 39.43
CA ALA A 120 8.96 -11.81 38.00
C ALA A 120 9.85 -10.64 37.54
N THR A 121 10.89 -10.94 36.76
CA THR A 121 11.79 -9.91 36.22
C THR A 121 11.01 -8.94 35.32
N PRO A 122 11.03 -7.62 35.60
CA PRO A 122 10.35 -6.64 34.76
C PRO A 122 10.94 -6.62 33.34
N ILE A 123 10.08 -6.56 32.34
CA ILE A 123 10.45 -6.31 30.94
C ILE A 123 9.56 -5.18 30.41
N THR A 124 10.09 -4.31 29.56
CA THR A 124 9.36 -3.17 29.00
C THR A 124 8.96 -3.38 27.54
N GLU A 125 9.63 -4.30 26.86
CA GLU A 125 9.42 -4.59 25.44
C GLU A 125 9.79 -6.05 25.16
N VAL A 126 9.14 -6.65 24.16
CA VAL A 126 9.56 -7.92 23.56
C VAL A 126 9.81 -7.66 22.09
N GLN A 127 11.05 -7.86 21.64
CA GLN A 127 11.41 -7.78 20.23
C GLN A 127 10.80 -8.98 19.48
N ILE A 128 9.91 -8.72 18.54
CA ILE A 128 9.10 -9.77 17.87
C ILE A 128 9.62 -10.18 16.49
N TYR A 129 10.54 -9.40 15.94
CA TYR A 129 11.16 -9.61 14.64
C TYR A 129 12.56 -10.19 14.77
N ARG A 130 12.91 -11.10 13.84
CA ARG A 130 14.20 -11.77 13.76
C ARG A 130 14.90 -11.47 12.45
N ASN A 131 16.20 -11.25 12.52
CA ASN A 131 17.07 -11.12 11.36
C ASN A 131 17.42 -12.48 10.78
N ARG A 132 17.47 -12.54 9.45
CA ARG A 132 18.03 -13.62 8.67
C ARG A 132 19.39 -13.16 8.14
N GLU A 133 20.44 -13.79 8.64
CA GLU A 133 21.80 -13.54 8.17
C GLU A 133 21.99 -14.21 6.80
N LYS A 134 22.02 -13.40 5.74
CA LYS A 134 22.49 -13.79 4.41
C LYS A 134 23.75 -13.01 4.08
N PRO A 135 24.71 -13.57 3.31
CA PRO A 135 25.84 -12.78 2.80
C PRO A 135 25.31 -11.59 1.98
N HIS A 136 25.59 -10.36 2.45
CA HIS A 136 25.24 -9.10 1.77
C HIS A 136 23.75 -8.71 1.69
N GLU A 137 22.85 -9.43 2.38
CA GLU A 137 21.42 -9.10 2.47
C GLU A 137 20.98 -9.03 3.94
N TYR A 138 20.29 -7.95 4.31
CA TYR A 138 19.60 -7.84 5.59
C TYR A 138 18.11 -8.09 5.37
N GLU A 139 17.63 -9.25 5.81
CA GLU A 139 16.21 -9.62 5.75
C GLU A 139 15.70 -9.81 7.19
N GLU A 140 14.60 -9.14 7.54
CA GLU A 140 13.95 -9.26 8.85
C GLU A 140 12.55 -9.88 8.67
N PHE A 141 12.12 -10.73 9.61
CA PHE A 141 10.78 -11.30 9.57
C PHE A 141 10.11 -11.33 10.94
N LEU A 142 8.78 -11.16 10.96
CA LEU A 142 7.98 -11.35 12.16
C LEU A 142 8.10 -12.81 12.63
N ASN A 143 8.80 -13.05 13.73
CA ASN A 143 9.06 -14.39 14.24
C ASN A 143 7.97 -14.80 15.25
N CYS A 144 7.77 -13.97 16.27
CA CYS A 144 6.77 -14.15 17.32
C CYS A 144 5.50 -13.37 17.01
N GLN A 145 4.43 -14.08 16.68
CA GLN A 145 3.13 -13.48 16.34
C GLN A 145 2.28 -13.23 17.58
N ASP A 146 1.39 -12.25 17.50
CA ASP A 146 0.45 -11.85 18.56
C ASP A 146 -0.28 -13.04 19.24
N GLY A 147 -0.73 -14.03 18.46
CA GLY A 147 -1.40 -15.22 18.97
C GLY A 147 -0.55 -16.04 19.96
N ALA A 148 0.78 -16.03 19.84
CA ALA A 148 1.67 -16.72 20.77
C ALA A 148 1.66 -16.07 22.16
N PHE A 149 1.63 -14.73 22.20
CA PHE A 149 1.57 -13.98 23.46
C PHE A 149 0.19 -14.11 24.13
N ARG A 150 -0.89 -14.10 23.35
CA ARG A 150 -2.24 -14.36 23.88
C ARG A 150 -2.37 -15.75 24.46
N ALA A 151 -1.87 -16.77 23.76
CA ALA A 151 -1.88 -18.15 24.25
C ALA A 151 -1.02 -18.32 25.53
N ALA A 152 0.17 -17.72 25.57
CA ALA A 152 1.04 -17.74 26.75
C ALA A 152 0.38 -17.05 27.96
N SER A 153 -0.25 -15.88 27.74
CA SER A 153 -0.96 -15.15 28.81
C SER A 153 -2.12 -15.98 29.38
N ALA A 154 -2.96 -16.56 28.52
CA ALA A 154 -4.05 -17.42 28.95
C ALA A 154 -3.55 -18.67 29.69
N THR A 155 -2.44 -19.27 29.23
CA THR A 155 -1.83 -20.42 29.89
C THR A 155 -1.30 -20.03 31.27
N LEU A 156 -0.62 -18.89 31.39
CA LEU A 156 -0.11 -18.39 32.67
C LEU A 156 -1.25 -18.20 33.68
N ASP A 157 -2.35 -17.57 33.26
CA ASP A 157 -3.53 -17.37 34.11
C ASP A 157 -4.11 -18.71 34.60
N GLU A 158 -4.16 -19.73 33.74
CA GLU A 158 -4.59 -21.07 34.13
C GLU A 158 -3.62 -21.72 35.14
N ARG A 159 -2.30 -21.55 34.96
CA ARG A 159 -1.30 -22.09 35.90
C ARG A 159 -1.33 -21.38 37.25
N ILE A 160 -1.52 -20.06 37.26
CA ILE A 160 -1.74 -19.27 38.48
C ILE A 160 -2.98 -19.78 39.23
N LYS A 161 -4.09 -20.01 38.53
CA LYS A 161 -5.32 -20.55 39.14
C LYS A 161 -5.13 -21.94 39.73
N LYS A 162 -4.32 -22.80 39.10
CA LYS A 162 -4.11 -24.18 39.54
C LYS A 162 -3.11 -24.30 40.69
N PHE A 163 -1.97 -23.63 40.61
CA PHE A 163 -0.85 -23.82 41.53
C PHE A 163 -0.65 -22.66 42.51
N GLY A 164 -1.23 -21.49 42.22
CA GLY A 164 -0.99 -20.24 42.95
C GLY A 164 0.15 -19.43 42.34
N ALA A 165 0.00 -18.10 42.34
CA ALA A 165 0.91 -17.18 41.67
C ALA A 165 2.37 -17.24 42.17
N ASP A 166 2.57 -17.57 43.45
CA ASP A 166 3.90 -17.64 44.08
C ASP A 166 4.47 -19.07 44.16
N SER A 167 3.84 -20.03 43.46
CA SER A 167 4.29 -21.42 43.47
C SER A 167 5.56 -21.60 42.64
N ASN A 168 6.44 -22.52 43.06
CA ASN A 168 7.64 -22.88 42.29
C ASN A 168 7.31 -23.30 40.85
N GLN A 169 6.15 -23.96 40.65
CA GLN A 169 5.69 -24.38 39.33
C GLN A 169 5.40 -23.18 38.41
N VAL A 170 4.75 -22.13 38.92
CA VAL A 170 4.44 -20.93 38.13
C VAL A 170 5.71 -20.13 37.83
N HIS A 171 6.61 -20.00 38.82
CA HIS A 171 7.92 -19.37 38.62
C HIS A 171 8.76 -20.10 37.57
N ASP A 172 8.85 -21.43 37.66
CA ASP A 172 9.60 -22.26 36.70
C ASP A 172 8.98 -22.21 35.29
N TRP A 173 7.63 -22.27 35.20
CA TRP A 173 6.92 -22.14 33.94
C TRP A 173 7.18 -20.78 33.28
N LEU A 174 7.14 -19.70 34.07
CA LEU A 174 7.38 -18.35 33.56
C LEU A 174 8.82 -18.19 33.05
N ALA A 175 9.81 -18.67 33.81
CA ALA A 175 11.21 -18.61 33.41
C ALA A 175 11.48 -19.37 32.10
N ALA A 176 10.82 -20.52 31.90
CA ALA A 176 10.89 -21.26 30.66
C ALA A 176 10.22 -20.52 29.50
N GLN A 177 9.06 -19.88 29.73
CA GLN A 177 8.39 -19.09 28.70
C GLN A 177 9.20 -17.85 28.31
N ASP A 178 9.85 -17.19 29.27
CA ASP A 178 10.78 -16.09 29.01
C ASP A 178 11.96 -16.56 28.16
N THR A 179 12.45 -17.80 28.38
CA THR A 179 13.48 -18.41 27.53
C THR A 179 12.98 -18.67 26.11
N VAL A 180 11.71 -19.09 25.94
CA VAL A 180 11.09 -19.25 24.61
C VAL A 180 11.08 -17.91 23.87
N PHE A 181 10.56 -16.85 24.49
CA PHE A 181 10.43 -15.54 23.86
C PHE A 181 11.75 -14.79 23.70
N ALA A 182 12.80 -15.15 24.45
CA ALA A 182 14.15 -14.66 24.20
C ALA A 182 14.65 -15.02 22.78
N ASN A 183 14.10 -16.06 22.14
CA ASN A 183 14.45 -16.43 20.76
C ASN A 183 13.70 -15.64 19.69
N CYS A 184 12.74 -14.77 20.07
CA CYS A 184 11.93 -14.02 19.12
C CYS A 184 12.80 -13.14 18.21
N HIS A 185 13.83 -12.50 18.76
CA HIS A 185 14.75 -11.63 18.03
C HIS A 185 16.00 -12.35 17.54
N GLU A 186 16.66 -13.10 18.41
CA GLU A 186 17.95 -13.72 18.12
C GLU A 186 18.23 -14.93 19.03
N GLY A 187 19.32 -15.64 18.80
CA GLY A 187 19.78 -16.73 19.66
C GLY A 187 19.06 -18.07 19.44
N ASN A 188 19.39 -19.03 20.30
CA ASN A 188 18.96 -20.44 20.23
C ASN A 188 18.76 -21.08 21.62
N ARG A 189 18.27 -20.30 22.58
CA ARG A 189 18.12 -20.69 23.99
C ARG A 189 16.99 -21.69 24.16
N ILE A 190 17.28 -22.87 24.71
CA ILE A 190 16.27 -23.90 24.96
C ILE A 190 16.07 -24.06 26.48
N PRO A 191 14.83 -24.05 27.00
CA PRO A 191 14.57 -24.34 28.41
C PRO A 191 15.11 -25.72 28.81
N GLY A 192 15.69 -25.83 30.00
CA GLY A 192 16.12 -27.13 30.54
C GLY A 192 14.95 -28.09 30.77
N THR A 193 15.21 -29.39 30.86
CA THR A 193 14.18 -30.38 31.22
C THR A 193 13.67 -30.16 32.65
N THR A 194 12.40 -30.49 32.91
CA THR A 194 11.83 -30.45 34.26
C THR A 194 11.90 -31.83 34.92
N THR A 195 12.19 -31.85 36.23
CA THR A 195 12.14 -33.05 37.07
C THR A 195 10.85 -33.14 37.88
N ASP A 196 9.92 -32.19 37.70
CA ASP A 196 8.61 -32.21 38.37
C ASP A 196 7.81 -33.46 37.96
N ARG A 197 7.05 -34.01 38.90
CA ARG A 197 6.22 -35.21 38.69
C ARG A 197 4.81 -34.88 38.21
N ASP A 198 4.36 -33.63 38.34
CA ASP A 198 3.06 -33.20 37.83
C ASP A 198 3.04 -33.29 36.29
N LEU A 199 2.07 -34.02 35.76
CA LEU A 199 1.95 -34.30 34.33
C LEU A 199 1.73 -33.03 33.51
N LEU A 200 1.03 -32.02 34.07
CA LEU A 200 0.79 -30.75 33.39
C LEU A 200 2.09 -29.96 33.28
N VAL A 201 2.89 -29.88 34.35
CA VAL A 201 4.19 -29.19 34.33
C VAL A 201 5.14 -29.83 33.32
N ARG A 202 5.14 -31.16 33.24
CA ARG A 202 5.91 -31.89 32.22
C ARG A 202 5.43 -31.62 30.80
N ALA A 203 4.12 -31.57 30.58
CA ALA A 203 3.54 -31.26 29.28
C ALA A 203 3.83 -29.80 28.87
N ASP A 204 3.73 -28.86 29.80
CA ASP A 204 4.11 -27.46 29.60
C ASP A 204 5.58 -27.34 29.18
N ARG A 205 6.47 -28.02 29.90
CA ARG A 205 7.90 -27.97 29.57
C ARG A 205 8.18 -28.57 28.19
N ALA A 206 7.53 -29.68 27.83
CA ALA A 206 7.67 -30.27 26.50
C ALA A 206 7.23 -29.30 25.40
N TYR A 207 6.09 -28.61 25.60
CA TYR A 207 5.60 -27.58 24.70
C TYR A 207 6.57 -26.40 24.58
N GLN A 208 7.09 -25.90 25.71
CA GLN A 208 8.03 -24.78 25.74
C GLN A 208 9.36 -25.14 25.05
N ILE A 209 9.87 -26.36 25.20
CA ILE A 209 11.06 -26.83 24.49
C ILE A 209 10.82 -26.87 22.97
N ALA A 210 9.67 -27.38 22.54
CA ALA A 210 9.29 -27.41 21.12
C ALA A 210 9.15 -26.00 20.53
N ALA A 211 8.47 -25.10 21.26
CA ALA A 211 8.31 -23.70 20.88
C ALA A 211 9.65 -22.94 20.84
N ALA A 212 10.55 -23.18 21.81
CA ALA A 212 11.87 -22.59 21.82
C ALA A 212 12.67 -23.00 20.58
N ASN A 213 12.65 -24.29 20.20
CA ASN A 213 13.28 -24.75 18.96
C ASN A 213 12.66 -24.11 17.72
N PHE A 214 11.34 -23.93 17.69
CA PHE A 214 10.67 -23.25 16.58
C PHE A 214 11.16 -21.80 16.42
N TYR A 215 11.15 -21.00 17.48
CA TYR A 215 11.59 -19.60 17.42
C TYR A 215 13.10 -19.44 17.26
N ALA A 216 13.88 -20.43 17.69
CA ALA A 216 15.31 -20.55 17.45
C ALA A 216 15.67 -21.03 16.03
N THR A 217 14.68 -21.19 15.13
CA THR A 217 14.83 -21.65 13.74
C THR A 217 15.24 -23.12 13.57
N ASN A 218 15.22 -23.92 14.64
CA ASN A 218 15.46 -25.36 14.63
C ASN A 218 14.19 -26.11 14.17
N TYR A 219 13.70 -25.83 12.97
CA TYR A 219 12.37 -26.22 12.53
C TYR A 219 12.14 -27.74 12.48
N GLU A 220 13.13 -28.52 12.07
CA GLU A 220 12.99 -29.99 12.04
C GLU A 220 12.84 -30.56 13.45
N GLN A 221 13.68 -30.10 14.38
CA GLN A 221 13.62 -30.53 15.78
C GLN A 221 12.30 -30.11 16.44
N ALA A 222 11.84 -28.88 16.17
CA ALA A 222 10.56 -28.40 16.66
C ALA A 222 9.39 -29.26 16.13
N LYS A 223 9.41 -29.59 14.83
CA LYS A 223 8.41 -30.46 14.20
C LYS A 223 8.35 -31.82 14.88
N ASP A 224 9.49 -32.48 15.07
CA ASP A 224 9.56 -33.79 15.71
C ASP A 224 9.04 -33.75 17.16
N GLN A 225 9.36 -32.68 17.90
CA GLN A 225 8.90 -32.49 19.27
C GLN A 225 7.39 -32.24 19.33
N PHE A 226 6.82 -31.43 18.43
CA PHE A 226 5.37 -31.27 18.34
C PHE A 226 4.67 -32.57 17.92
N ASP A 227 5.25 -33.36 17.02
CA ASP A 227 4.72 -34.68 16.66
C ASP A 227 4.72 -35.64 17.85
N ALA A 228 5.73 -35.57 18.73
CA ALA A 228 5.76 -36.34 19.97
C ALA A 228 4.65 -35.89 20.94
N ILE A 229 4.43 -34.58 21.09
CA ILE A 229 3.36 -34.03 21.94
C ILE A 229 1.97 -34.42 21.40
N ALA A 230 1.77 -34.42 20.08
CA ALA A 230 0.51 -34.82 19.46
C ALA A 230 0.13 -36.28 19.75
N LYS A 231 1.13 -37.16 19.95
CA LYS A 231 0.94 -38.58 20.27
C LYS A 231 0.69 -38.81 21.77
N ASP A 232 1.03 -37.85 22.63
CA ASP A 232 0.80 -37.95 24.06
C ASP A 232 -0.66 -37.66 24.40
N LYS A 233 -1.40 -38.71 24.79
CA LYS A 233 -2.82 -38.63 25.17
C LYS A 233 -3.04 -37.84 26.46
N ALA A 234 -2.03 -37.70 27.30
CA ALA A 234 -2.12 -36.96 28.55
C ALA A 234 -1.80 -35.47 28.38
N SER A 235 -1.24 -35.05 27.24
CA SER A 235 -0.88 -33.66 27.00
C SER A 235 -2.09 -32.80 26.62
N PRO A 236 -2.33 -31.66 27.28
CA PRO A 236 -3.34 -30.71 26.83
C PRO A 236 -2.99 -30.07 25.47
N TYR A 237 -1.71 -30.06 25.09
CA TYR A 237 -1.24 -29.50 23.82
C TYR A 237 -1.42 -30.44 22.63
N ARG A 238 -1.93 -31.66 22.85
CA ARG A 238 -2.17 -32.66 21.80
C ARG A 238 -2.94 -32.10 20.60
N ILE A 239 -3.95 -31.26 20.85
CA ILE A 239 -4.84 -30.74 19.80
C ILE A 239 -4.14 -29.68 18.93
N VAL A 240 -3.31 -28.82 19.52
CA VAL A 240 -2.63 -27.73 18.79
C VAL A 240 -1.31 -28.19 18.15
N SER A 241 -0.69 -29.25 18.67
CA SER A 241 0.65 -29.67 18.23
C SER A 241 0.74 -30.09 16.76
N PRO A 242 -0.25 -30.80 16.15
CA PRO A 242 -0.23 -31.08 14.71
C PRO A 242 -0.13 -29.81 13.86
N TYR A 243 -0.86 -28.75 14.25
CA TYR A 243 -0.81 -27.46 13.58
C TYR A 243 0.57 -26.79 13.72
N LEU A 244 1.18 -26.85 14.90
CA LEU A 244 2.52 -26.29 15.13
C LEU A 244 3.62 -27.06 14.40
N ALA A 245 3.50 -28.38 14.28
CA ALA A 245 4.38 -29.19 13.43
C ALA A 245 4.28 -28.79 11.95
N ALA A 246 3.07 -28.57 11.44
CA ALA A 246 2.87 -28.05 10.09
C ALA A 246 3.45 -26.64 9.90
N ARG A 247 3.30 -25.76 10.90
CA ARG A 247 3.90 -24.42 10.89
C ARG A 247 5.43 -24.46 10.87
N ALA A 248 6.04 -25.39 11.59
CA ALA A 248 7.49 -25.63 11.55
C ALA A 248 7.96 -26.07 10.15
N ALA A 249 7.24 -27.01 9.51
CA ALA A 249 7.53 -27.42 8.14
C ALA A 249 7.40 -26.26 7.14
N LEU A 250 6.35 -25.44 7.24
CA LEU A 250 6.19 -24.25 6.40
C LEU A 250 7.33 -23.25 6.58
N ARG A 251 7.74 -22.96 7.83
CA ARG A 251 8.85 -22.04 8.11
C ARG A 251 10.17 -22.54 7.53
N LYS A 252 10.45 -23.84 7.66
CA LYS A 252 11.62 -24.48 7.04
C LYS A 252 11.63 -24.26 5.52
N GLY A 253 10.52 -24.54 4.85
CA GLY A 253 10.42 -24.35 3.40
C GLY A 253 10.48 -22.89 2.96
N SER A 254 9.87 -21.98 3.74
CA SER A 254 9.83 -20.54 3.43
C SER A 254 11.21 -19.87 3.51
N PHE A 255 12.12 -20.43 4.30
CA PHE A 255 13.47 -19.88 4.50
C PHE A 255 14.58 -20.72 3.85
N ALA A 256 14.22 -21.71 3.03
CA ALA A 256 15.20 -22.36 2.18
C ALA A 256 15.79 -21.35 1.19
N GLU A 257 17.08 -21.48 0.86
CA GLU A 257 17.76 -20.60 -0.11
C GLU A 257 17.37 -20.94 -1.55
N LYS A 258 17.10 -22.22 -1.81
CA LYS A 258 16.75 -22.72 -3.13
C LYS A 258 15.36 -23.34 -3.12
N GLU A 259 14.67 -23.21 -4.26
CA GLU A 259 13.33 -23.77 -4.45
C GLU A 259 13.31 -25.30 -4.29
N GLU A 260 14.37 -25.99 -4.76
CA GLU A 260 14.55 -27.44 -4.63
C GLU A 260 14.60 -27.92 -3.17
N ASP A 261 15.16 -27.11 -2.27
CA ASP A 261 15.23 -27.38 -0.83
C ASP A 261 13.93 -26.96 -0.12
N ALA A 262 13.23 -25.94 -0.64
CA ALA A 262 11.96 -25.46 -0.10
C ALA A 262 10.84 -26.49 -0.29
N ARG A 263 10.76 -27.08 -1.50
CA ARG A 263 9.61 -27.86 -1.97
C ARG A 263 9.25 -29.05 -1.08
N PRO A 264 10.19 -29.89 -0.58
CA PRO A 264 9.86 -31.00 0.30
C PRO A 264 9.22 -30.54 1.62
N ALA A 265 9.73 -29.48 2.23
CA ALA A 265 9.21 -28.96 3.50
C ALA A 265 7.83 -28.29 3.34
N LEU A 266 7.61 -27.58 2.23
CA LEU A 266 6.31 -27.02 1.88
C LEU A 266 5.28 -28.11 1.58
N SER A 267 5.69 -29.19 0.89
CA SER A 267 4.81 -30.35 0.64
C SER A 267 4.45 -31.09 1.92
N ASP A 268 5.40 -31.27 2.86
CA ASP A 268 5.14 -31.80 4.20
C ASP A 268 4.11 -30.93 4.95
N ALA A 269 4.26 -29.60 4.91
CA ALA A 269 3.32 -28.67 5.51
C ALA A 269 1.91 -28.81 4.91
N GLU A 270 1.77 -28.83 3.58
CA GLU A 270 0.48 -29.00 2.90
C GLU A 270 -0.19 -30.33 3.28
N ASN A 271 0.55 -31.43 3.28
CA ASN A 271 0.02 -32.76 3.63
C ASN A 271 -0.49 -32.79 5.08
N ARG A 272 0.26 -32.22 6.02
CA ARG A 272 -0.12 -32.13 7.43
C ARG A 272 -1.37 -31.27 7.63
N LEU A 273 -1.47 -30.14 6.94
CA LEU A 273 -2.63 -29.25 7.06
C LEU A 273 -3.89 -29.89 6.48
N ASN A 274 -3.79 -30.55 5.32
CA ASN A 274 -4.89 -31.33 4.77
C ASN A 274 -5.31 -32.47 5.70
N ALA A 275 -4.38 -33.13 6.40
CA ALA A 275 -4.71 -34.15 7.39
C ALA A 275 -5.47 -33.57 8.60
N ILE A 276 -5.07 -32.39 9.09
CA ILE A 276 -5.78 -31.68 10.17
C ILE A 276 -7.22 -31.36 9.77
N LEU A 277 -7.42 -30.83 8.55
CA LEU A 277 -8.75 -30.48 8.04
C LEU A 277 -9.66 -31.69 7.84
N LYS A 278 -9.10 -32.88 7.59
CA LYS A 278 -9.85 -34.14 7.48
C LYS A 278 -10.19 -34.77 8.85
N ASP A 279 -9.46 -34.40 9.91
CA ASP A 279 -9.68 -34.94 11.25
C ASP A 279 -10.68 -34.07 12.04
N ASN A 280 -11.89 -34.61 12.23
CA ASN A 280 -12.95 -33.95 13.00
C ASN A 280 -12.59 -33.72 14.47
N SER A 281 -11.65 -34.48 15.05
CA SER A 281 -11.20 -34.26 16.42
C SER A 281 -10.35 -32.99 16.57
N LEU A 282 -9.86 -32.43 15.46
CA LEU A 282 -9.06 -31.21 15.40
C LEU A 282 -9.86 -30.00 14.90
N LYS A 283 -11.21 -30.06 14.95
CA LYS A 283 -12.10 -28.99 14.45
C LYS A 283 -11.76 -27.60 14.99
N ALA A 284 -11.27 -27.51 16.24
CA ALA A 284 -10.83 -26.25 16.83
C ALA A 284 -9.65 -25.59 16.10
N ALA A 285 -8.82 -26.37 15.41
CA ALA A 285 -7.67 -25.89 14.64
C ALA A 285 -7.98 -25.71 13.14
N HIS A 286 -9.19 -26.07 12.67
CA HIS A 286 -9.50 -26.06 11.23
C HIS A 286 -9.37 -24.67 10.61
N HIS A 287 -9.84 -23.62 11.30
CA HIS A 287 -9.73 -22.25 10.80
C HIS A 287 -8.26 -21.85 10.61
N ASP A 288 -7.42 -22.02 11.63
CA ASP A 288 -6.01 -21.64 11.55
C ASP A 288 -5.22 -22.52 10.57
N ALA A 289 -5.58 -23.80 10.47
CA ALA A 289 -5.02 -24.71 9.48
C ALA A 289 -5.37 -24.31 8.04
N THR A 290 -6.60 -23.87 7.77
CA THR A 290 -7.00 -23.35 6.45
C THR A 290 -6.19 -22.11 6.08
N ARG A 291 -6.03 -21.15 7.00
CA ARG A 291 -5.22 -19.96 6.75
C ARG A 291 -3.75 -20.30 6.48
N LEU A 292 -3.17 -21.20 7.26
CA LEU A 292 -1.79 -21.64 7.08
C LEU A 292 -1.61 -22.45 5.78
N LEU A 293 -2.63 -23.20 5.37
CA LEU A 293 -2.64 -23.94 4.10
C LEU A 293 -2.68 -22.98 2.92
N ASN A 294 -3.47 -21.91 2.99
CA ASN A 294 -3.48 -20.85 1.97
C ASN A 294 -2.09 -20.23 1.79
N LEU A 295 -1.41 -19.86 2.88
CA LEU A 295 -0.04 -19.35 2.82
C LEU A 295 0.95 -20.39 2.28
N THR A 296 0.78 -21.66 2.63
CA THR A 296 1.61 -22.75 2.09
C THR A 296 1.44 -22.87 0.57
N ARG A 297 0.21 -22.77 0.08
CA ARG A 297 -0.12 -22.84 -1.36
C ARG A 297 0.33 -21.62 -2.14
N VAL A 298 0.30 -20.41 -1.56
CA VAL A 298 0.93 -19.21 -2.16
C VAL A 298 2.40 -19.46 -2.49
N ARG A 299 3.11 -20.25 -1.67
CA ARG A 299 4.52 -20.56 -1.87
C ARG A 299 4.76 -21.78 -2.75
N LEU A 300 3.96 -22.84 -2.56
CA LEU A 300 4.16 -24.13 -3.21
C LEU A 300 3.51 -24.23 -4.59
N HIS A 301 2.33 -23.62 -4.78
CA HIS A 301 1.51 -23.68 -5.99
C HIS A 301 1.02 -22.28 -6.39
N PRO A 302 1.91 -21.31 -6.66
CA PRO A 302 1.54 -19.91 -6.83
C PRO A 302 0.57 -19.65 -7.99
N GLU A 303 0.69 -20.37 -9.11
CA GLU A 303 -0.22 -20.23 -10.27
C GLU A 303 -1.64 -20.72 -9.94
N GLU A 304 -1.75 -21.93 -9.38
CA GLU A 304 -3.04 -22.51 -8.96
C GLU A 304 -3.69 -21.65 -7.89
N LYS A 305 -2.89 -21.15 -6.93
CA LYS A 305 -3.42 -20.30 -5.86
C LYS A 305 -3.86 -18.93 -6.37
N LEU A 306 -3.16 -18.35 -7.34
CA LEU A 306 -3.57 -17.10 -7.97
C LEU A 306 -4.91 -17.26 -8.70
N HIS A 307 -5.09 -18.36 -9.43
CA HIS A 307 -6.36 -18.74 -10.06
C HIS A 307 -7.50 -18.91 -9.03
N ASP A 308 -7.27 -19.68 -7.96
CA ASP A 308 -8.24 -19.86 -6.87
C ASP A 308 -8.67 -18.52 -6.27
N LEU A 309 -7.71 -17.63 -6.01
CA LEU A 309 -7.94 -16.31 -5.42
C LEU A 309 -8.70 -15.39 -6.37
N ALA A 310 -8.38 -15.39 -7.66
CA ALA A 310 -9.12 -14.63 -8.66
C ALA A 310 -10.60 -15.01 -8.64
N HIS A 311 -10.90 -16.32 -8.61
CA HIS A 311 -12.26 -16.85 -8.53
C HIS A 311 -12.94 -16.62 -7.18
N GLU A 312 -12.19 -16.57 -6.07
CA GLU A 312 -12.73 -16.22 -4.76
C GLU A 312 -13.14 -14.75 -4.68
N ILE A 313 -12.27 -13.84 -5.12
CA ILE A 313 -12.45 -12.39 -5.05
C ILE A 313 -13.65 -11.93 -5.88
N VAL A 314 -13.93 -12.56 -7.03
CA VAL A 314 -15.06 -12.19 -7.89
C VAL A 314 -16.41 -12.74 -7.43
N LYS A 315 -16.48 -13.56 -6.38
CA LYS A 315 -17.76 -14.00 -5.81
C LYS A 315 -18.37 -12.89 -4.96
N ARG A 316 -19.69 -12.70 -5.05
CA ARG A 316 -20.42 -11.77 -4.15
C ARG A 316 -20.44 -12.35 -2.74
N ASP A 317 -20.33 -11.47 -1.74
CA ASP A 317 -20.31 -11.84 -0.32
C ASP A 317 -19.28 -12.94 -0.03
N SER A 318 -18.10 -12.77 -0.62
CA SER A 318 -16.96 -13.65 -0.40
C SER A 318 -16.57 -13.64 1.08
N SER A 319 -15.92 -14.73 1.49
CA SER A 319 -15.75 -15.20 2.87
C SER A 319 -15.24 -14.15 3.88
N ALA A 320 -15.25 -14.51 5.17
CA ALA A 320 -14.62 -13.73 6.24
C ALA A 320 -13.13 -13.38 5.99
N ASP A 321 -12.49 -14.01 4.99
CA ASP A 321 -11.09 -13.85 4.63
C ASP A 321 -10.85 -12.94 3.41
N PHE A 322 -11.86 -12.19 2.93
CA PHE A 322 -11.72 -11.32 1.73
C PHE A 322 -10.48 -10.41 1.76
N ARG A 323 -10.17 -9.79 2.91
CA ARG A 323 -8.94 -9.00 3.13
C ARG A 323 -7.68 -9.79 2.75
N GLN A 324 -7.58 -11.03 3.25
CA GLN A 324 -6.42 -11.88 3.01
C GLN A 324 -6.38 -12.37 1.56
N ALA A 325 -7.54 -12.68 0.97
CA ALA A 325 -7.60 -13.09 -0.42
C ALA A 325 -7.06 -12.00 -1.37
N VAL A 326 -7.49 -10.74 -1.20
CA VAL A 326 -6.99 -9.60 -1.99
C VAL A 326 -5.50 -9.34 -1.70
N TRP A 327 -5.05 -9.49 -0.44
CA TRP A 327 -3.63 -9.37 -0.10
C TRP A 327 -2.79 -10.40 -0.87
N ASP A 328 -3.13 -11.68 -0.73
CA ASP A 328 -2.37 -12.79 -1.34
C ASP A 328 -2.41 -12.72 -2.87
N TYR A 329 -3.58 -12.37 -3.44
CA TYR A 329 -3.77 -12.22 -4.88
C TYR A 329 -2.83 -11.17 -5.46
N THR A 330 -2.81 -9.99 -4.83
CA THR A 330 -1.96 -8.89 -5.31
C THR A 330 -0.48 -9.22 -5.11
N VAL A 331 -0.05 -9.74 -3.96
CA VAL A 331 1.34 -10.19 -3.77
C VAL A 331 1.80 -11.21 -4.82
N LEU A 332 0.93 -12.16 -5.20
CA LEU A 332 1.24 -13.10 -6.27
C LEU A 332 1.34 -12.41 -7.63
N MET A 333 0.44 -11.47 -7.96
CA MET A 333 0.51 -10.68 -9.18
C MET A 333 1.80 -9.88 -9.28
N ASP A 334 2.18 -9.16 -8.22
CA ASP A 334 3.41 -8.37 -8.13
C ASP A 334 4.64 -9.27 -8.42
N LYS A 335 4.69 -10.48 -7.85
CA LYS A 335 5.76 -11.46 -8.12
C LYS A 335 5.88 -11.88 -9.60
N TYR A 336 4.77 -11.90 -10.35
CA TYR A 336 4.77 -12.26 -11.78
C TYR A 336 5.01 -11.07 -12.70
N LEU A 337 4.55 -9.88 -12.32
CA LEU A 337 4.52 -8.70 -13.18
C LEU A 337 5.67 -7.73 -12.93
N GLU A 338 6.18 -7.67 -11.70
CA GLU A 338 7.24 -6.76 -11.33
C GLU A 338 8.61 -7.38 -11.61
N VAL A 339 9.52 -6.53 -12.06
CA VAL A 339 10.89 -6.92 -12.36
C VAL A 339 11.74 -6.40 -11.22
N GLU A 340 12.25 -7.29 -10.36
CA GLU A 340 13.09 -6.93 -9.21
C GLU A 340 14.45 -6.32 -9.63
N ASP A 341 14.88 -6.54 -10.87
CA ASP A 341 16.15 -6.04 -11.42
C ASP A 341 16.00 -5.71 -12.91
N GLU A 342 16.34 -4.50 -13.36
CA GLU A 342 16.32 -4.10 -14.79
C GLU A 342 17.10 -5.07 -15.70
N ALA A 343 18.06 -5.83 -15.15
CA ALA A 343 18.80 -6.89 -15.85
C ALA A 343 18.05 -8.24 -15.91
N ALA A 344 17.06 -8.48 -15.06
CA ALA A 344 16.23 -9.67 -15.07
C ALA A 344 15.18 -9.57 -16.19
N LYS A 345 15.22 -10.53 -17.12
CA LYS A 345 14.16 -10.65 -18.13
C LYS A 345 12.82 -10.86 -17.43
N LYS A 346 11.79 -10.08 -17.79
CA LYS A 346 10.39 -10.34 -17.40
C LYS A 346 10.12 -11.83 -17.52
N LYS A 347 9.79 -12.49 -16.39
CA LYS A 347 9.32 -13.88 -16.46
C LYS A 347 8.06 -13.88 -17.33
N PRO A 348 7.96 -14.74 -18.36
CA PRO A 348 6.76 -14.81 -19.15
C PRO A 348 5.60 -15.16 -18.22
N LEU A 349 4.56 -14.32 -18.23
CA LEU A 349 3.31 -14.60 -17.52
C LEU A 349 2.79 -15.97 -18.00
N PRO A 350 2.51 -16.90 -17.07
CA PRO A 350 1.86 -18.15 -17.42
C PRO A 350 0.55 -17.85 -18.16
N SER A 351 0.37 -18.43 -19.35
CA SER A 351 -0.81 -18.16 -20.18
C SER A 351 -2.13 -18.57 -19.51
N SER A 352 -2.05 -19.47 -18.51
CA SER A 352 -3.17 -19.85 -17.64
C SER A 352 -3.71 -18.68 -16.83
N LEU A 353 -2.90 -17.68 -16.45
CA LEU A 353 -3.34 -16.56 -15.63
C LEU A 353 -4.33 -15.65 -16.37
N SER A 354 -4.18 -15.48 -17.69
CA SER A 354 -5.13 -14.73 -18.52
C SER A 354 -6.45 -15.47 -18.77
N SER A 355 -6.62 -16.69 -18.24
CA SER A 355 -7.91 -17.40 -18.29
C SER A 355 -8.92 -16.85 -17.28
N ASP A 356 -8.46 -16.17 -16.24
CA ASP A 356 -9.31 -15.51 -15.24
C ASP A 356 -9.67 -14.09 -15.68
N ASP A 357 -10.97 -13.75 -15.73
CA ASP A 357 -11.43 -12.45 -16.25
C ASP A 357 -10.86 -11.26 -15.44
N LEU A 358 -10.78 -11.36 -14.11
CA LEU A 358 -10.16 -10.34 -13.25
C LEU A 358 -8.68 -10.15 -13.56
N THR A 359 -7.92 -11.24 -13.60
CA THR A 359 -6.47 -11.20 -13.83
C THR A 359 -6.15 -10.69 -15.22
N ASP A 360 -6.87 -11.16 -16.24
CA ASP A 360 -6.72 -10.68 -17.61
C ASP A 360 -7.06 -9.18 -17.74
N TRP A 361 -8.12 -8.73 -17.05
CA TRP A 361 -8.47 -7.32 -17.04
C TRP A 361 -7.40 -6.44 -16.39
N ILE A 362 -6.82 -6.88 -15.26
CA ILE A 362 -5.72 -6.14 -14.58
C ILE A 362 -4.49 -6.07 -15.49
N ILE A 363 -4.05 -7.18 -16.07
CA ILE A 363 -2.92 -7.21 -17.00
C ILE A 363 -3.16 -6.26 -18.19
N THR A 364 -4.38 -6.24 -18.70
CA THR A 364 -4.76 -5.41 -19.85
C THR A 364 -4.81 -3.92 -19.50
N ILE A 365 -5.38 -3.54 -18.36
CA ILE A 365 -5.54 -2.13 -18.00
C ILE A 365 -4.24 -1.49 -17.52
N GLU A 366 -3.33 -2.27 -16.92
CA GLU A 366 -2.00 -1.80 -16.48
C GLU A 366 -1.04 -1.52 -17.66
N ASP A 367 -1.34 -2.01 -18.88
CA ASP A 367 -0.51 -1.77 -20.07
C ASP A 367 -0.70 -0.36 -20.64
N ASP A 368 0.14 0.56 -20.17
CA ASP A 368 0.18 1.95 -20.59
C ASP A 368 0.75 2.18 -22.01
N ALA A 369 1.39 1.16 -22.59
CA ALA A 369 1.95 1.21 -23.93
C ALA A 369 0.92 0.89 -25.05
N GLY A 370 -0.30 0.49 -24.67
CA GLY A 370 -1.42 0.26 -25.60
C GLY A 370 -1.27 -1.02 -26.44
N ASN A 371 -0.44 -1.97 -26.02
CA ASN A 371 -0.22 -3.24 -26.71
C ASN A 371 -1.45 -4.16 -26.63
N HIS A 372 -2.28 -4.01 -25.59
CA HIS A 372 -3.49 -4.82 -25.38
C HIS A 372 -4.79 -4.19 -25.90
N GLU A 373 -4.74 -3.13 -26.72
CA GLU A 373 -5.94 -2.48 -27.27
C GLU A 373 -6.88 -3.46 -27.98
N ALA A 374 -6.37 -4.21 -28.96
CA ALA A 374 -7.18 -5.13 -29.75
C ALA A 374 -7.82 -6.22 -28.87
N HIS A 375 -7.11 -6.65 -27.83
CA HIS A 375 -7.61 -7.61 -26.85
C HIS A 375 -8.72 -7.00 -26.00
N ALA A 376 -8.53 -5.80 -25.45
CA ALA A 376 -9.55 -5.12 -24.65
C ALA A 376 -10.86 -4.90 -25.44
N VAL A 377 -10.74 -4.53 -26.72
CA VAL A 377 -11.90 -4.36 -27.63
C VAL A 377 -12.58 -5.69 -27.91
N ASP A 378 -11.84 -6.75 -28.22
CA ASP A 378 -12.41 -8.10 -28.44
C ASP A 378 -13.13 -8.62 -27.18
N ARG A 379 -12.53 -8.43 -26.00
CA ARG A 379 -13.13 -8.78 -24.71
C ARG A 379 -14.39 -7.97 -24.44
N TRP A 380 -14.38 -6.67 -24.71
CA TRP A 380 -15.59 -5.85 -24.61
C TRP A 380 -16.66 -6.33 -25.59
N ASP A 381 -16.30 -6.69 -26.82
CA ASP A 381 -17.26 -7.17 -27.80
C ASP A 381 -17.92 -8.50 -27.42
N LYS A 382 -17.17 -9.40 -26.80
CA LYS A 382 -17.68 -10.70 -26.32
C LYS A 382 -18.50 -10.59 -25.04
N THR A 383 -18.07 -9.75 -24.10
CA THR A 383 -18.66 -9.70 -22.75
C THR A 383 -19.72 -8.61 -22.59
N LYS A 384 -19.60 -7.54 -23.38
CA LYS A 384 -20.32 -6.26 -23.19
C LYS A 384 -20.21 -5.70 -21.76
N SER A 385 -19.16 -6.09 -21.03
CA SER A 385 -18.91 -5.67 -19.66
C SER A 385 -18.43 -4.21 -19.60
N PRO A 386 -18.93 -3.39 -18.65
CA PRO A 386 -18.39 -2.05 -18.41
C PRO A 386 -16.90 -2.07 -18.03
N ALA A 387 -16.42 -3.12 -17.34
CA ALA A 387 -15.00 -3.26 -17.00
C ALA A 387 -14.15 -3.33 -18.27
N TRP A 388 -14.50 -4.22 -19.20
CA TRP A 388 -13.79 -4.34 -20.48
C TRP A 388 -13.97 -3.13 -21.38
N PHE A 389 -15.11 -2.43 -21.30
CA PHE A 389 -15.29 -1.16 -22.00
C PHE A 389 -14.35 -0.07 -21.49
N VAL A 390 -14.18 0.03 -20.16
CA VAL A 390 -13.20 0.92 -19.54
C VAL A 390 -11.79 0.58 -20.04
N ALA A 391 -11.38 -0.70 -20.00
CA ALA A 391 -10.07 -1.12 -20.49
C ALA A 391 -9.85 -0.77 -21.98
N ALA A 392 -10.88 -0.96 -22.82
CA ALA A 392 -10.82 -0.63 -24.24
C ALA A 392 -10.62 0.89 -24.46
N LEU A 393 -11.32 1.75 -23.72
CA LEU A 393 -11.14 3.20 -23.81
C LEU A 393 -9.81 3.69 -23.21
N THR A 394 -9.31 3.01 -22.19
CA THR A 394 -8.03 3.31 -21.55
C THR A 394 -6.87 3.05 -22.50
N THR A 395 -6.87 1.89 -23.16
CA THR A 395 -5.83 1.45 -24.12
C THR A 395 -6.00 2.06 -25.52
N ALA A 396 -7.17 2.62 -25.84
CA ALA A 396 -7.45 3.26 -27.13
C ALA A 396 -6.59 4.51 -27.42
N ASN A 397 -6.50 4.89 -28.70
CA ASN A 397 -5.92 6.15 -29.16
C ASN A 397 -6.74 6.78 -30.30
N GLY A 398 -6.55 8.08 -30.52
CA GLY A 398 -7.33 8.85 -31.51
C GLY A 398 -7.12 8.50 -32.99
N LYS A 399 -6.38 7.44 -33.33
CA LYS A 399 -6.09 7.02 -34.72
C LYS A 399 -6.64 5.64 -35.09
N GLN A 400 -7.38 5.00 -34.19
CA GLN A 400 -7.84 3.61 -34.37
C GLN A 400 -9.03 3.49 -35.32
N ALA A 401 -9.15 2.31 -35.95
CA ALA A 401 -10.21 2.03 -36.93
C ALA A 401 -11.61 1.95 -36.30
N ASN A 402 -11.71 1.49 -35.04
CA ASN A 402 -12.96 1.38 -34.28
C ASN A 402 -13.31 2.65 -33.47
N PHE A 403 -12.57 3.76 -33.68
CA PHE A 403 -12.70 5.00 -32.93
C PHE A 403 -14.14 5.52 -32.82
N GLU A 404 -14.87 5.63 -33.94
CA GLU A 404 -16.25 6.15 -33.93
C GLU A 404 -17.23 5.22 -33.18
N ALA A 405 -17.01 3.90 -33.23
CA ALA A 405 -17.82 2.94 -32.49
C ALA A 405 -17.60 3.07 -30.97
N LEU A 406 -16.35 3.23 -30.54
CA LEU A 406 -16.00 3.48 -29.13
C LEU A 406 -16.59 4.79 -28.63
N LEU A 407 -16.49 5.88 -29.41
CA LEU A 407 -17.08 7.17 -29.03
C LEU A 407 -18.60 7.14 -28.95
N SER A 408 -19.26 6.42 -29.86
CA SER A 408 -20.71 6.25 -29.87
C SER A 408 -21.17 5.46 -28.64
N ALA A 409 -20.50 4.34 -28.33
CA ALA A 409 -20.78 3.57 -27.11
C ALA A 409 -20.55 4.40 -25.84
N ALA A 410 -19.46 5.19 -25.80
CA ALA A 410 -19.13 6.04 -24.67
C ALA A 410 -20.19 7.13 -24.43
N ALA A 411 -20.84 7.61 -25.49
CA ALA A 411 -21.91 8.61 -25.39
C ALA A 411 -23.19 8.10 -24.73
N ASN A 412 -23.38 6.77 -24.69
CA ASN A 412 -24.58 6.12 -24.17
C ASN A 412 -24.44 5.63 -22.71
N VAL A 413 -23.27 5.81 -22.09
CA VAL A 413 -23.07 5.45 -20.68
C VAL A 413 -23.82 6.43 -19.79
N ASP A 414 -24.68 5.91 -18.90
CA ASP A 414 -25.46 6.70 -17.96
C ASP A 414 -24.55 7.46 -16.98
N HIS A 415 -24.89 8.71 -16.67
CA HIS A 415 -24.15 9.56 -15.73
C HIS A 415 -24.13 8.99 -14.30
N SER A 416 -25.09 8.15 -13.92
CA SER A 416 -25.11 7.46 -12.62
C SER A 416 -24.22 6.22 -12.58
N SER A 417 -23.70 5.77 -13.73
CA SER A 417 -22.81 4.60 -13.79
C SER A 417 -21.48 4.89 -13.09
N PRO A 418 -20.93 3.96 -12.28
CA PRO A 418 -19.56 4.06 -11.76
C PRO A 418 -18.50 4.18 -12.87
N ALA A 419 -18.79 3.70 -14.08
CA ALA A 419 -17.89 3.81 -15.23
C ALA A 419 -17.85 5.22 -15.85
N PHE A 420 -18.88 6.05 -15.59
CA PHE A 420 -19.07 7.31 -16.31
C PHE A 420 -17.87 8.25 -16.27
N PRO A 421 -17.23 8.54 -15.11
CA PRO A 421 -16.13 9.50 -15.11
C PRO A 421 -14.93 9.02 -15.95
N THR A 422 -14.56 7.73 -15.84
CA THR A 422 -13.51 7.13 -16.67
C THR A 422 -13.86 7.19 -18.16
N VAL A 423 -15.08 6.74 -18.52
CA VAL A 423 -15.55 6.72 -19.91
C VAL A 423 -15.57 8.13 -20.51
N ALA A 424 -16.11 9.12 -19.79
CA ALA A 424 -16.19 10.50 -20.25
C ALA A 424 -14.80 11.13 -20.40
N PHE A 425 -13.88 10.85 -19.48
CA PHE A 425 -12.50 11.33 -19.55
C PHE A 425 -11.78 10.77 -20.79
N HIS A 426 -11.80 9.45 -20.98
CA HIS A 426 -11.13 8.83 -22.13
C HIS A 426 -11.81 9.23 -23.45
N ARG A 427 -13.13 9.45 -23.48
CA ARG A 427 -13.83 10.01 -24.64
C ARG A 427 -13.31 11.41 -25.01
N ALA A 428 -13.12 12.29 -24.03
CA ALA A 428 -12.56 13.63 -24.26
C ALA A 428 -11.09 13.57 -24.72
N ARG A 429 -10.28 12.67 -24.12
CA ARG A 429 -8.90 12.41 -24.52
C ARG A 429 -8.81 11.95 -25.98
N LEU A 430 -9.62 10.97 -26.36
CA LEU A 430 -9.67 10.41 -27.71
C LEU A 430 -10.10 11.45 -28.75
N LEU A 431 -11.15 12.25 -28.45
CA LEU A 431 -11.56 13.37 -29.33
C LEU A 431 -10.42 14.37 -29.55
N ARG A 432 -9.66 14.72 -28.50
CA ARG A 432 -8.49 15.59 -28.62
C ARG A 432 -7.40 14.96 -29.50
N GLU A 433 -7.07 13.69 -29.28
CA GLU A 433 -6.05 12.97 -30.06
C GLU A 433 -6.42 12.84 -31.54
N ALA A 434 -7.72 12.75 -31.84
CA ALA A 434 -8.27 12.74 -33.20
C ALA A 434 -8.43 14.14 -33.82
N ASN A 435 -7.89 15.20 -33.18
CA ASN A 435 -8.04 16.60 -33.59
C ASN A 435 -9.49 17.12 -33.65
N ARG A 436 -10.44 16.48 -32.96
CA ARG A 436 -11.84 16.93 -32.81
C ARG A 436 -12.00 17.85 -31.60
N ALA A 437 -11.26 18.96 -31.62
CA ALA A 437 -11.13 19.86 -30.46
C ALA A 437 -12.44 20.52 -30.02
N ASP A 438 -13.33 20.87 -30.96
CA ASP A 438 -14.64 21.47 -30.62
C ASP A 438 -15.56 20.47 -29.91
N ASP A 439 -15.62 19.24 -30.40
CA ASP A 439 -16.39 18.16 -29.76
C ASP A 439 -15.86 17.85 -28.36
N ALA A 440 -14.53 17.81 -28.21
CA ALA A 440 -13.88 17.62 -26.91
C ALA A 440 -14.22 18.76 -25.94
N ARG A 441 -14.15 20.02 -26.38
CA ARG A 441 -14.56 21.18 -25.55
C ARG A 441 -16.01 21.10 -25.12
N ALA A 442 -16.94 20.82 -26.05
CA ALA A 442 -18.36 20.73 -25.76
C ALA A 442 -18.68 19.61 -24.75
N LEU A 443 -18.03 18.46 -24.88
CA LEU A 443 -18.14 17.35 -23.92
C LEU A 443 -17.63 17.78 -22.53
N LEU A 444 -16.43 18.36 -22.46
CA LEU A 444 -15.81 18.78 -21.20
C LEU A 444 -16.64 19.83 -20.48
N ASP A 445 -17.13 20.83 -21.21
CA ASP A 445 -17.97 21.90 -20.65
C ASP A 445 -19.29 21.33 -20.09
N LYS A 446 -19.89 20.34 -20.78
CA LYS A 446 -21.11 19.66 -20.31
C LYS A 446 -20.85 18.86 -19.03
N VAL A 447 -19.79 18.05 -19.00
CA VAL A 447 -19.44 17.20 -17.84
C VAL A 447 -19.08 18.05 -16.63
N LEU A 448 -18.24 19.09 -16.82
CA LEU A 448 -17.84 19.99 -15.73
C LEU A 448 -19.01 20.83 -15.18
N ALA A 449 -20.03 21.11 -15.99
CA ALA A 449 -21.24 21.81 -15.54
C ALA A 449 -22.23 20.89 -14.81
N GLY A 450 -22.37 19.63 -15.25
CA GLY A 450 -23.39 18.71 -14.73
C GLY A 450 -22.91 17.82 -13.57
N ASP A 451 -21.68 17.31 -13.64
CA ASP A 451 -21.26 16.16 -12.83
C ASP A 451 -20.12 16.50 -11.84
N ARG A 452 -19.51 17.69 -11.95
CA ARG A 452 -18.35 18.11 -11.16
C ARG A 452 -18.50 17.94 -9.66
N ALA A 453 -19.69 18.23 -9.10
CA ALA A 453 -19.94 18.13 -7.66
C ALA A 453 -19.99 16.69 -7.14
N GLN A 454 -20.19 15.70 -8.01
CA GLN A 454 -20.28 14.28 -7.66
C GLN A 454 -18.94 13.54 -7.82
N MET A 455 -17.96 14.16 -8.48
CA MET A 455 -16.66 13.57 -8.77
C MET A 455 -15.62 13.87 -7.69
N PRO A 456 -14.66 12.95 -7.45
CA PRO A 456 -13.49 13.25 -6.64
C PRO A 456 -12.60 14.31 -7.31
N ALA A 457 -11.72 14.95 -6.55
CA ALA A 457 -10.92 16.08 -7.01
C ALA A 457 -9.96 15.67 -8.15
N SER A 458 -9.31 14.50 -8.06
CA SER A 458 -8.45 14.00 -9.15
C SER A 458 -9.22 13.84 -10.45
N ALA A 459 -10.46 13.33 -10.40
CA ALA A 459 -11.28 13.18 -11.60
C ALA A 459 -11.60 14.55 -12.23
N VAL A 460 -11.98 15.54 -11.42
CA VAL A 460 -12.22 16.91 -11.90
C VAL A 460 -10.95 17.50 -12.51
N ASN A 461 -9.79 17.31 -11.88
CA ASN A 461 -8.51 17.80 -12.36
C ASN A 461 -8.07 17.14 -13.67
N SER A 462 -8.38 15.85 -13.88
CA SER A 462 -8.20 15.16 -15.16
C SER A 462 -8.99 15.82 -16.29
N PHE A 463 -10.25 16.19 -16.07
CA PHE A 463 -11.05 16.94 -17.05
C PHE A 463 -10.51 18.36 -17.30
N LEU A 464 -10.13 19.07 -16.23
CA LEU A 464 -9.56 20.42 -16.34
C LEU A 464 -8.22 20.42 -17.10
N SER A 465 -7.39 19.38 -16.94
CA SER A 465 -6.16 19.23 -17.72
C SER A 465 -6.40 19.12 -19.22
N VAL A 466 -7.37 18.31 -19.65
CA VAL A 466 -7.74 18.24 -21.07
C VAL A 466 -8.34 19.56 -21.54
N ARG A 467 -9.22 20.19 -20.73
CA ARG A 467 -9.88 21.45 -21.10
C ARG A 467 -8.91 22.62 -21.24
N MET A 468 -7.90 22.69 -20.37
CA MET A 468 -6.83 23.68 -20.42
C MET A 468 -6.02 23.56 -21.72
N ARG A 469 -5.65 22.34 -22.13
CA ARG A 469 -4.89 22.11 -23.37
C ARG A 469 -5.68 22.45 -24.64
N LEU A 470 -7.00 22.56 -24.53
CA LEU A 470 -7.91 22.93 -25.62
C LEU A 470 -8.31 24.43 -25.60
N ALA A 471 -7.70 25.23 -24.71
CA ALA A 471 -7.98 26.65 -24.60
C ALA A 471 -7.69 27.39 -25.91
N ARG A 472 -8.63 28.25 -26.32
CA ARG A 472 -8.50 29.05 -27.56
C ARG A 472 -7.80 30.39 -27.37
N ASN A 473 -7.70 30.84 -26.12
CA ASN A 473 -7.17 32.13 -25.75
C ASN A 473 -6.66 32.09 -24.30
N LEU A 474 -5.96 33.16 -23.90
CA LEU A 474 -5.40 33.28 -22.56
C LEU A 474 -6.48 33.16 -21.47
N GLN A 475 -7.64 33.77 -21.66
CA GLN A 475 -8.70 33.74 -20.65
C GLN A 475 -9.19 32.31 -20.37
N GLU A 476 -9.48 31.53 -21.41
CA GLU A 476 -9.85 30.11 -21.26
C GLU A 476 -8.72 29.30 -20.62
N PHE A 477 -7.46 29.60 -20.97
CA PHE A 477 -6.31 28.94 -20.37
C PHE A 477 -6.24 29.22 -18.86
N LEU A 478 -6.30 30.49 -18.44
CA LEU A 478 -6.20 30.86 -17.02
C LEU A 478 -7.33 30.28 -16.17
N VAL A 479 -8.55 30.18 -16.71
CA VAL A 479 -9.69 29.56 -16.00
C VAL A 479 -9.43 28.08 -15.68
N ASN A 480 -8.81 27.33 -16.61
CA ASN A 480 -8.63 25.88 -16.50
C ASN A 480 -7.23 25.47 -16.00
N ALA A 481 -6.27 26.39 -16.02
CA ALA A 481 -4.91 26.18 -15.56
C ALA A 481 -4.82 26.17 -14.04
N GLN A 482 -5.57 27.03 -13.36
CA GLN A 482 -5.68 27.02 -11.90
C GLN A 482 -6.64 25.92 -11.46
N ARG A 483 -6.21 25.09 -10.51
CA ARG A 483 -6.98 23.95 -10.02
C ARG A 483 -6.86 23.86 -8.51
N MET A 484 -7.86 23.26 -7.89
CA MET A 484 -7.77 22.85 -6.49
C MET A 484 -7.07 21.49 -6.43
N PRO A 485 -5.93 21.35 -5.72
CA PRO A 485 -5.29 20.06 -5.52
C PRO A 485 -6.24 19.07 -4.84
N ALA A 486 -6.10 17.79 -5.16
CA ALA A 486 -6.81 16.72 -4.48
C ALA A 486 -6.33 16.54 -3.03
N ALA A 487 -5.02 16.73 -2.80
CA ALA A 487 -4.42 16.83 -1.48
C ALA A 487 -3.08 17.56 -1.51
N PHE A 488 -2.49 17.71 -0.33
CA PHE A 488 -1.08 18.03 -0.14
C PHE A 488 -0.42 16.87 0.60
N SER A 489 0.80 16.51 0.22
CA SER A 489 1.50 15.34 0.74
C SER A 489 2.98 15.65 0.94
N ASP A 490 3.57 15.19 2.03
CA ASP A 490 5.03 15.06 2.16
C ASP A 490 5.46 13.77 1.42
N ASP A 491 5.41 13.80 0.09
CA ASP A 491 5.50 12.62 -0.80
C ASP A 491 6.93 12.04 -0.94
N ASN A 492 7.76 12.13 0.10
CA ASN A 492 9.14 11.65 0.05
C ASN A 492 9.26 10.13 -0.15
N ASP A 493 8.21 9.40 0.21
CA ASP A 493 8.11 7.94 0.04
C ASP A 493 7.32 7.53 -1.21
N GLY A 494 6.82 8.50 -1.99
CA GLY A 494 6.06 8.29 -3.21
C GLY A 494 4.68 7.65 -3.01
N ARG A 495 4.13 7.67 -1.79
CA ARG A 495 2.82 7.07 -1.45
C ARG A 495 1.64 8.02 -1.59
N GLU A 496 1.88 9.32 -1.82
CA GLU A 496 0.88 10.39 -1.97
C GLU A 496 -0.10 10.50 -0.78
N ILE A 497 0.35 10.25 0.45
CA ILE A 497 -0.53 10.29 1.64
C ILE A 497 -0.84 11.74 2.05
N PRO A 498 -2.12 12.14 2.13
CA PRO A 498 -2.49 13.49 2.54
C PRO A 498 -1.98 13.88 3.94
N GLU A 499 -1.38 15.07 4.04
CA GLU A 499 -1.02 15.68 5.31
C GLU A 499 -2.26 16.19 6.09
N ASP A 500 -2.09 16.53 7.37
CA ASP A 500 -3.19 17.08 8.17
C ASP A 500 -3.67 18.42 7.56
N GLN A 501 -4.98 18.68 7.62
CA GLN A 501 -5.56 19.88 7.02
C GLN A 501 -4.98 21.18 7.59
N LYS A 502 -4.56 21.20 8.87
CA LYS A 502 -3.94 22.39 9.47
C LYS A 502 -2.52 22.58 8.97
N GLU A 503 -1.77 21.50 8.80
CA GLU A 503 -0.42 21.54 8.22
C GLU A 503 -0.48 22.05 6.78
N ALA A 504 -1.40 21.49 5.98
CA ALA A 504 -1.68 21.97 4.63
C ALA A 504 -2.07 23.45 4.59
N ALA A 505 -2.98 23.89 5.45
CA ALA A 505 -3.38 25.29 5.52
C ALA A 505 -2.21 26.22 5.89
N GLN A 506 -1.32 25.76 6.78
CA GLN A 506 -0.14 26.52 7.18
C GLN A 506 0.86 26.63 6.02
N THR A 507 1.19 25.52 5.36
CA THR A 507 2.16 25.48 4.25
C THR A 507 1.68 26.28 3.05
N THR A 508 0.39 26.22 2.76
CA THR A 508 -0.22 26.92 1.61
C THR A 508 -0.57 28.38 1.88
N GLY A 509 -0.48 28.84 3.13
CA GLY A 509 -1.03 30.12 3.56
C GLY A 509 -2.55 30.24 3.34
N GLY A 510 -3.26 29.10 3.36
CA GLY A 510 -4.70 29.01 3.13
C GLY A 510 -5.16 29.19 1.69
N ASN A 511 -4.23 29.24 0.72
CA ASN A 511 -4.59 29.29 -0.69
C ASN A 511 -5.24 27.98 -1.15
N LYS A 512 -6.19 28.08 -2.09
CA LYS A 512 -6.96 26.92 -2.58
C LYS A 512 -6.60 26.50 -4.00
N ASP A 513 -6.27 27.48 -4.85
CA ASP A 513 -5.98 27.25 -6.26
C ASP A 513 -4.48 27.32 -6.53
N PHE A 514 -3.98 26.34 -7.26
CA PHE A 514 -2.58 26.18 -7.60
C PHE A 514 -2.42 25.82 -9.09
N PHE A 515 -1.21 25.96 -9.63
CA PHE A 515 -0.87 25.41 -10.94
C PHE A 515 -0.33 24.01 -10.77
N ASP A 516 -0.95 23.06 -11.46
CA ASP A 516 -0.39 21.75 -11.69
C ASP A 516 0.83 21.86 -12.62
N LEU A 517 1.67 20.81 -12.64
CA LEU A 517 2.90 20.75 -13.40
C LEU A 517 2.67 20.99 -14.89
N ASP A 518 1.53 20.58 -15.45
CA ASP A 518 1.20 20.81 -16.85
C ASP A 518 0.98 22.30 -17.17
N ALA A 519 0.24 23.03 -16.33
CA ALA A 519 0.04 24.47 -16.43
C ALA A 519 1.35 25.24 -16.20
N ALA A 520 2.09 24.88 -15.14
CA ALA A 520 3.37 25.49 -14.81
C ALA A 520 4.40 25.31 -15.95
N ASN A 521 4.44 24.13 -16.59
CA ASN A 521 5.29 23.90 -17.74
C ASN A 521 4.93 24.78 -18.94
N ILE A 522 3.65 25.06 -19.19
CA ILE A 522 3.25 25.98 -20.27
C ILE A 522 3.77 27.39 -19.98
N PHE A 523 3.57 27.89 -18.75
CA PHE A 523 4.16 29.16 -18.35
C PHE A 523 5.68 29.15 -18.49
N ASN A 524 6.34 28.06 -18.08
CA ASN A 524 7.80 28.02 -17.97
C ASN A 524 8.54 27.77 -19.28
N LYS A 525 7.94 27.02 -20.20
CA LYS A 525 8.64 26.50 -21.39
C LYS A 525 8.06 27.03 -22.70
N ALA A 526 6.81 27.49 -22.72
CA ALA A 526 6.12 27.82 -23.96
C ALA A 526 5.56 29.25 -24.01
N MET A 527 5.13 29.82 -22.88
CA MET A 527 4.40 31.09 -22.88
C MET A 527 5.32 32.28 -23.14
N PRO A 528 5.06 33.12 -24.16
CA PRO A 528 5.82 34.35 -24.38
C PRO A 528 5.71 35.31 -23.19
N VAL A 529 6.80 36.02 -22.87
CA VAL A 529 6.85 36.92 -21.70
C VAL A 529 5.77 38.01 -21.73
N ALA A 530 5.42 38.52 -22.91
CA ALA A 530 4.35 39.50 -23.08
C ALA A 530 2.97 38.96 -22.66
N VAL A 531 2.70 37.69 -22.94
CA VAL A 531 1.46 36.99 -22.56
C VAL A 531 1.48 36.67 -21.06
N MET A 532 2.64 36.33 -20.49
CA MET A 532 2.78 36.17 -19.04
C MET A 532 2.47 37.47 -18.30
N LYS A 533 2.87 38.62 -18.83
CA LYS A 533 2.53 39.94 -18.27
C LYS A 533 1.02 40.18 -18.32
N ASP A 534 0.34 39.79 -19.40
CA ASP A 534 -1.12 39.87 -19.47
C ASP A 534 -1.80 38.93 -18.45
N ALA A 535 -1.23 37.75 -18.22
CA ALA A 535 -1.69 36.83 -17.18
C ALA A 535 -1.46 37.38 -15.76
N ALA A 536 -0.32 38.04 -15.52
CA ALA A 536 0.06 38.64 -14.24
C ALA A 536 -0.88 39.78 -13.81
N ILE A 537 -1.53 40.47 -14.74
CA ILE A 537 -2.50 41.54 -14.41
C ILE A 537 -3.96 41.06 -14.46
N SER A 538 -4.19 39.82 -14.92
CA SER A 538 -5.53 39.26 -15.06
C SER A 538 -6.17 38.97 -13.71
N LYS A 539 -7.41 39.45 -13.53
CA LYS A 539 -8.23 39.15 -12.34
C LYS A 539 -8.79 37.72 -12.35
N THR A 540 -8.59 36.97 -13.43
CA THR A 540 -9.02 35.58 -13.56
C THR A 540 -8.23 34.65 -12.64
N LEU A 541 -6.93 34.91 -12.45
CA LEU A 541 -6.09 34.11 -11.57
C LEU A 541 -6.34 34.45 -10.09
N ALA A 542 -6.31 33.40 -9.26
CA ALA A 542 -6.22 33.53 -7.82
C ALA A 542 -5.03 34.41 -7.41
N PRO A 543 -5.14 35.20 -6.31
CA PRO A 543 -4.13 36.18 -5.96
C PRO A 543 -2.70 35.62 -5.80
N ASN A 544 -2.56 34.42 -5.22
CA ASN A 544 -1.27 33.73 -5.09
C ASN A 544 -0.65 33.44 -6.47
N LEU A 545 -1.43 32.85 -7.38
CA LEU A 545 -0.97 32.50 -8.73
C LEU A 545 -0.62 33.74 -9.55
N ARG A 546 -1.41 34.81 -9.41
CA ARG A 546 -1.16 36.08 -10.07
C ARG A 546 0.20 36.67 -9.67
N ARG A 547 0.51 36.65 -8.37
CA ARG A 547 1.80 37.09 -7.83
C ARG A 547 2.95 36.24 -8.37
N ASP A 548 2.79 34.93 -8.40
CA ASP A 548 3.85 34.02 -8.87
C ASP A 548 4.13 34.23 -10.38
N VAL A 549 3.08 34.43 -11.19
CA VAL A 549 3.22 34.77 -12.62
C VAL A 549 3.84 36.17 -12.81
N ALA A 550 3.47 37.16 -12.00
CA ALA A 550 4.05 38.49 -12.04
C ALA A 550 5.56 38.46 -11.77
N GLN A 551 5.99 37.75 -10.72
CA GLN A 551 7.41 37.55 -10.40
C GLN A 551 8.16 36.87 -11.55
N ALA A 552 7.60 35.79 -12.11
CA ALA A 552 8.21 35.08 -13.22
C ALA A 552 8.29 35.93 -14.50
N SER A 553 7.24 36.70 -14.80
CA SER A 553 7.18 37.60 -15.95
C SER A 553 8.18 38.75 -15.82
N PHE A 554 8.27 39.38 -14.63
CA PHE A 554 9.24 40.42 -14.32
C PHE A 554 10.68 39.93 -14.54
N LEU A 555 11.04 38.80 -13.93
CA LEU A 555 12.40 38.27 -14.00
C LEU A 555 12.80 37.93 -15.45
N ARG A 556 11.90 37.30 -16.21
CA ARG A 556 12.15 36.99 -17.62
C ARG A 556 12.27 38.23 -18.48
N ALA A 557 11.41 39.22 -18.28
CA ALA A 557 11.47 40.48 -19.02
C ALA A 557 12.78 41.22 -18.73
N ALA A 558 13.22 41.25 -17.48
CA ALA A 558 14.51 41.83 -17.09
C ALA A 558 15.71 41.11 -17.74
N LEU A 559 15.70 39.77 -17.79
CA LEU A 559 16.74 38.98 -18.46
C LEU A 559 16.78 39.18 -19.98
N LEU A 560 15.64 39.52 -20.59
CA LEU A 560 15.51 39.80 -22.02
C LEU A 560 15.71 41.29 -22.38
N ASP A 561 16.05 42.14 -21.41
CA ASP A 561 16.14 43.60 -21.55
C ASP A 561 14.82 44.26 -22.03
N ASP A 562 13.68 43.62 -21.78
CA ASP A 562 12.34 44.17 -22.04
C ASP A 562 11.86 44.99 -20.84
N ARG A 563 12.36 46.22 -20.74
CA ARG A 563 12.06 47.13 -19.64
C ARG A 563 10.56 47.48 -19.53
N ALA A 564 9.84 47.56 -20.64
CA ALA A 564 8.42 47.92 -20.64
C ALA A 564 7.58 46.81 -19.99
N THR A 565 7.83 45.56 -20.38
CA THR A 565 7.17 44.39 -19.78
C THR A 565 7.57 44.21 -18.32
N ALA A 566 8.85 44.43 -17.97
CA ALA A 566 9.30 44.36 -16.58
C ALA A 566 8.57 45.37 -15.68
N ILE A 567 8.44 46.63 -16.10
CA ILE A 567 7.70 47.65 -15.32
C ILE A 567 6.22 47.27 -15.19
N ALA A 568 5.61 46.77 -16.27
CA ALA A 568 4.20 46.40 -16.25
C ALA A 568 3.89 45.15 -15.41
N ALA A 569 4.86 44.23 -15.26
CA ALA A 569 4.74 43.01 -14.46
C ALA A 569 5.28 43.14 -13.02
N ALA A 570 5.80 44.31 -12.64
CA ALA A 570 6.35 44.53 -11.32
C ALA A 570 5.25 44.34 -10.24
N PRO A 571 5.48 43.48 -9.23
CA PRO A 571 4.49 43.11 -8.22
C PRO A 571 4.17 44.22 -7.21
#